data_AF-A0A2V2GQM2-F1
#
_entry.id   AF-A0A2V2GQM2-F1
#
_cell.length_a   1.000
_cell.length_b   1.000
_cell.length_c   1.000
_cell.angle_alpha   90.00
_cell.angle_beta   90.00
_cell.angle_gamma   90.00
#
_symmetry.space_group_name_H-M   'P 1'
#
loop_
_entity.id
_entity.type
_entity.pdbx_description
1 polymer ?
#
loop_
_entity_poly.entity_id
_entity_poly.type
_entity_poly.pdbx_seq_one_letter_code
_entity_poly.pdbx_strand_id
1 'polypeptide(L)'
;MKARNITEAWKIAYEIADEGTYSLDKTSEERAGYKIFRAEENPESRICDLGARLEVVTASGKSVNVWIDDDSAADNEPAAAPEDTADEPAASEHYGDDLAQKIRAEYSTAAELTDFEKFVLNHGYEHETKESLQAGYDRYWKAGHGILLTLEEFLAEAKKDATSPAVDTYEVLVGLYNEKKLTASEVAQYAAYRWCLMTPEALVAYKTDGPERWRVNNCGEKISVDEARVRVCEEWGFEASRVKIIGTPFYDSTDWQFIRFDCAGMAWLWTDEGLYKVFV
;
A
#
# COMPACT_ATOMS: atom_id res chain seq x y z
N MET A 1 -22.04 -14.22 -12.34
CA MET A 1 -23.29 -13.82 -11.64
C MET A 1 -23.00 -12.61 -10.77
N LYS A 2 -24.03 -11.94 -10.29
CA LYS A 2 -23.92 -10.76 -9.42
C LYS A 2 -24.75 -10.99 -8.16
N ALA A 3 -24.20 -10.63 -7.02
CA ALA A 3 -24.81 -10.68 -5.70
C ALA A 3 -24.75 -9.28 -5.09
N ARG A 4 -25.75 -8.88 -4.31
CA ARG A 4 -25.80 -7.54 -3.70
C ARG A 4 -24.91 -7.39 -2.47
N ASN A 5 -24.51 -8.49 -1.86
CA ASN A 5 -23.64 -8.53 -0.69
C ASN A 5 -23.01 -9.92 -0.55
N ILE A 6 -22.06 -10.04 0.36
CA ILE A 6 -21.31 -11.28 0.61
C ILE A 6 -22.22 -12.46 1.01
N THR A 7 -23.29 -12.22 1.77
CA THR A 7 -24.23 -13.28 2.19
C THR A 7 -25.00 -13.86 1.01
N GLU A 8 -25.49 -13.01 0.10
CA GLU A 8 -26.13 -13.45 -1.13
C GLU A 8 -25.13 -14.14 -2.07
N ALA A 9 -23.88 -13.67 -2.10
CA ALA A 9 -22.84 -14.29 -2.90
C ALA A 9 -22.55 -15.72 -2.46
N TRP A 10 -22.47 -15.99 -1.14
CA TRP A 10 -22.30 -17.34 -0.61
C TRP A 10 -23.50 -18.25 -0.91
N LYS A 11 -24.73 -17.74 -0.84
CA LYS A 11 -25.93 -18.51 -1.24
C LYS A 11 -25.87 -18.94 -2.70
N ILE A 12 -25.57 -18.00 -3.60
CA ILE A 12 -25.41 -18.27 -5.04
C ILE A 12 -24.23 -19.24 -5.26
N ALA A 13 -23.12 -19.07 -4.54
CA ALA A 13 -21.98 -19.96 -4.64
C ALA A 13 -22.34 -21.40 -4.28
N TYR A 14 -23.10 -21.62 -3.21
CA TYR A 14 -23.56 -22.96 -2.81
C TYR A 14 -24.61 -23.56 -3.76
N GLU A 15 -25.40 -22.75 -4.48
CA GLU A 15 -26.28 -23.25 -5.54
C GLU A 15 -25.51 -23.74 -6.78
N ILE A 16 -24.29 -23.22 -7.01
CA ILE A 16 -23.43 -23.57 -8.15
C ILE A 16 -22.48 -24.71 -7.81
N ALA A 17 -21.98 -24.73 -6.57
CA ALA A 17 -20.99 -25.68 -6.10
C ALA A 17 -21.56 -27.11 -6.11
N ASP A 18 -20.67 -28.11 -6.25
CA ASP A 18 -21.08 -29.50 -6.14
C ASP A 18 -21.63 -29.79 -4.73
N GLU A 19 -22.60 -30.68 -4.60
CA GLU A 19 -23.16 -31.10 -3.31
C GLU A 19 -22.05 -31.66 -2.41
N GLY A 20 -22.00 -31.19 -1.16
CA GLY A 20 -21.00 -31.63 -0.19
C GLY A 20 -20.76 -30.61 0.92
N THR A 21 -19.92 -30.99 1.87
CA THR A 21 -19.48 -30.09 2.94
C THR A 21 -18.21 -29.37 2.50
N TYR A 22 -18.22 -28.04 2.58
CA TYR A 22 -17.04 -27.24 2.26
C TYR A 22 -16.39 -26.75 3.55
N SER A 23 -15.12 -27.09 3.72
CA SER A 23 -14.33 -26.64 4.86
C SER A 23 -13.12 -25.83 4.38
N LEU A 24 -12.64 -24.94 5.25
CA LEU A 24 -11.51 -24.07 4.95
C LEU A 24 -10.24 -24.92 4.77
N ASP A 25 -9.69 -24.91 3.56
CA ASP A 25 -8.41 -25.53 3.23
C ASP A 25 -7.28 -24.55 3.59
N LYS A 26 -6.88 -24.56 4.86
CA LYS A 26 -5.83 -23.68 5.40
C LYS A 26 -4.54 -23.76 4.60
N THR A 27 -4.11 -24.95 4.19
CA THR A 27 -2.89 -25.13 3.38
C THR A 27 -2.98 -24.41 2.03
N SER A 28 -4.16 -24.44 1.39
CA SER A 28 -4.35 -23.74 0.11
C SER A 28 -4.60 -22.24 0.31
N GLU A 29 -5.28 -21.84 1.37
CA GLU A 29 -5.42 -20.45 1.78
C GLU A 29 -4.06 -19.80 2.01
N GLU A 30 -3.18 -20.44 2.79
CA GLU A 30 -1.81 -19.98 3.05
C GLU A 30 -0.99 -19.81 1.76
N ARG A 31 -1.16 -20.72 0.79
CA ARG A 31 -0.45 -20.66 -0.49
C ARG A 31 -1.02 -19.62 -1.45
N ALA A 32 -2.34 -19.43 -1.44
CA ALA A 32 -3.04 -18.61 -2.41
C ALA A 32 -3.24 -17.16 -1.95
N GLY A 33 -3.18 -16.90 -0.63
CA GLY A 33 -3.38 -15.58 -0.05
C GLY A 33 -4.85 -15.15 0.03
N TYR A 34 -5.78 -16.08 -0.11
CA TYR A 34 -7.22 -15.84 0.01
C TYR A 34 -7.93 -17.10 0.51
N LYS A 35 -9.10 -16.96 1.16
CA LYS A 35 -9.79 -18.13 1.74
C LYS A 35 -10.22 -19.08 0.63
N ILE A 36 -9.81 -20.34 0.76
CA ILE A 36 -10.23 -21.41 -0.15
C ILE A 36 -11.00 -22.43 0.67
N PHE A 37 -12.27 -22.61 0.34
CA PHE A 37 -13.11 -23.63 0.92
C PHE A 37 -13.18 -24.79 -0.06
N ARG A 38 -12.80 -25.99 0.37
CA ARG A 38 -12.74 -27.17 -0.49
C ARG A 38 -13.79 -28.18 -0.05
N ALA A 39 -14.42 -28.85 -1.00
CA ALA A 39 -15.36 -29.91 -0.66
C ALA A 39 -14.59 -31.10 -0.05
N GLU A 40 -15.06 -31.61 1.07
CA GLU A 40 -14.46 -32.75 1.78
C GLU A 40 -14.54 -34.02 0.94
N GLU A 41 -15.66 -34.19 0.24
CA GLU A 41 -15.94 -35.38 -0.59
C GLU A 41 -15.30 -35.29 -1.98
N ASN A 42 -14.97 -34.07 -2.44
CA ASN A 42 -14.40 -33.86 -3.77
C ASN A 42 -13.39 -32.70 -3.79
N PRO A 43 -12.10 -32.99 -3.55
CA PRO A 43 -11.08 -31.96 -3.48
C PRO A 43 -10.99 -31.05 -4.71
N GLU A 44 -11.41 -31.47 -5.90
CA GLU A 44 -11.35 -30.61 -7.09
C GLU A 44 -12.40 -29.48 -7.06
N SER A 45 -13.49 -29.66 -6.30
CA SER A 45 -14.50 -28.63 -6.07
C SER A 45 -14.07 -27.68 -4.94
N ARG A 46 -14.12 -26.38 -5.20
CA ARG A 46 -13.74 -25.34 -4.24
C ARG A 46 -14.46 -24.01 -4.48
N ILE A 47 -14.56 -23.23 -3.43
CA ILE A 47 -15.01 -21.84 -3.46
C ILE A 47 -13.86 -20.97 -2.96
N CYS A 48 -13.38 -20.06 -3.80
CA CYS A 48 -12.34 -19.10 -3.47
C CYS A 48 -12.99 -17.76 -3.13
N ASP A 49 -12.73 -17.23 -1.93
CA ASP A 49 -13.17 -15.90 -1.51
C ASP A 49 -12.12 -14.86 -1.87
N LEU A 50 -12.34 -14.14 -2.97
CA LEU A 50 -11.40 -13.16 -3.52
C LEU A 50 -11.74 -11.73 -3.08
N GLY A 51 -12.55 -11.56 -2.03
CA GLY A 51 -12.99 -10.26 -1.51
C GLY A 51 -14.09 -9.62 -2.34
N ALA A 52 -13.79 -9.18 -3.56
CA ALA A 52 -14.79 -8.53 -4.45
C ALA A 52 -15.69 -9.54 -5.20
N ARG A 53 -15.37 -10.84 -5.10
CA ARG A 53 -16.12 -11.92 -5.74
C ARG A 53 -15.82 -13.25 -5.08
N LEU A 54 -16.75 -14.19 -5.22
CA LEU A 54 -16.49 -15.61 -5.00
C LEU A 54 -16.23 -16.28 -6.35
N GLU A 55 -15.17 -17.07 -6.45
CA GLU A 55 -14.95 -17.97 -7.59
C GLU A 55 -15.31 -19.39 -7.18
N VAL A 56 -16.34 -19.95 -7.81
CA VAL A 56 -16.76 -21.35 -7.61
C VAL A 56 -16.16 -22.19 -8.72
N VAL A 57 -15.34 -23.17 -8.35
CA VAL A 57 -14.79 -24.16 -9.27
C VAL A 57 -15.41 -25.50 -8.94
N THR A 58 -16.17 -26.07 -9.87
CA THR A 58 -16.76 -27.41 -9.70
C THR A 58 -15.72 -28.49 -10.03
N ALA A 59 -15.97 -29.72 -9.58
CA ALA A 59 -15.13 -30.88 -9.84
C ALA A 59 -15.00 -31.23 -11.32
N SER A 60 -15.93 -30.77 -12.17
CA SER A 60 -15.80 -30.88 -13.63
C SER A 60 -14.78 -29.88 -14.22
N GLY A 61 -14.13 -29.07 -13.39
CA GLY A 61 -13.22 -28.00 -13.79
C GLY A 61 -13.90 -26.73 -14.29
N LYS A 62 -15.22 -26.59 -14.12
CA LYS A 62 -15.94 -25.40 -14.55
C LYS A 62 -15.77 -24.32 -13.48
N SER A 63 -15.25 -23.15 -13.88
CA SER A 63 -15.16 -21.96 -13.02
C SER A 63 -16.29 -20.98 -13.30
N VAL A 64 -16.94 -20.47 -12.25
CA VAL A 64 -17.98 -19.46 -12.30
C VAL A 64 -17.69 -18.38 -11.26
N ASN A 65 -17.72 -17.11 -11.68
CA ASN A 65 -17.53 -15.97 -10.79
C ASN A 65 -18.87 -15.40 -10.32
N VAL A 66 -18.99 -15.15 -9.02
CA VAL A 66 -20.09 -14.43 -8.36
C VAL A 66 -19.55 -13.11 -7.84
N TRP A 67 -19.80 -12.03 -8.58
CA TRP A 67 -19.35 -10.69 -8.24
C TRP A 67 -20.24 -10.07 -7.16
N ILE A 68 -19.64 -9.37 -6.22
CA ILE A 68 -20.35 -8.70 -5.12
C ILE A 68 -20.47 -7.23 -5.50
N ASP A 69 -21.68 -6.80 -5.85
CA ASP A 69 -22.05 -5.40 -6.08
C ASP A 69 -22.54 -4.84 -4.73
N ASP A 70 -21.62 -4.39 -3.88
CA ASP A 70 -21.96 -3.81 -2.59
C ASP A 70 -22.38 -2.34 -2.73
N ASP A 71 -23.62 -2.12 -3.18
CA ASP A 71 -24.26 -0.79 -3.23
C ASP A 71 -24.87 -0.37 -1.87
N SER A 72 -24.61 -1.12 -0.79
CA SER A 72 -25.15 -0.82 0.55
C SER A 72 -24.08 -0.89 1.62
N ALA A 73 -23.23 0.14 1.67
CA ALA A 73 -22.48 0.53 2.86
C ALA A 73 -23.44 1.06 3.96
N ALA A 74 -24.30 0.20 4.51
CA ALA A 74 -25.06 0.40 5.73
C ALA A 74 -25.76 -0.92 6.09
N ASP A 75 -25.68 -1.31 7.36
CA ASP A 75 -26.42 -2.41 8.00
C ASP A 75 -25.81 -3.83 7.88
N ASN A 76 -24.74 -4.05 8.65
CA ASN A 76 -24.47 -5.38 9.21
C ASN A 76 -24.33 -5.26 10.74
N GLU A 77 -25.41 -5.56 11.47
CA GLU A 77 -25.31 -6.02 12.86
C GLU A 77 -24.62 -7.41 12.85
N PRO A 78 -23.49 -7.60 13.55
CA PRO A 78 -22.89 -8.92 13.66
C PRO A 78 -23.73 -9.79 14.62
N ALA A 79 -24.25 -10.90 14.08
CA ALA A 79 -24.80 -11.98 14.88
C ALA A 79 -23.72 -12.57 15.80
N ALA A 80 -24.08 -12.78 17.07
CA ALA A 80 -23.21 -13.20 18.16
C ALA A 80 -22.45 -14.51 17.87
N ALA A 81 -21.16 -14.50 18.20
CA ALA A 81 -20.28 -15.67 18.28
C ALA A 81 -19.81 -15.85 19.75
N PRO A 82 -19.39 -17.07 20.14
CA PRO A 82 -19.63 -17.64 21.47
C PRO A 82 -18.74 -17.04 22.57
N GLU A 83 -19.32 -16.96 23.78
CA GLU A 83 -18.60 -16.68 25.02
C GLU A 83 -17.57 -17.79 25.28
N ASP A 84 -16.29 -17.43 25.30
CA ASP A 84 -15.27 -18.22 25.99
C ASP A 84 -14.58 -17.33 27.03
N THR A 85 -14.83 -17.70 28.28
CA THR A 85 -14.39 -17.04 29.50
C THR A 85 -12.98 -17.50 29.87
N ALA A 86 -11.99 -16.61 29.79
CA ALA A 86 -10.75 -16.75 30.58
C ALA A 86 -9.99 -15.41 30.67
N ASP A 87 -9.94 -14.88 31.90
CA ASP A 87 -9.07 -13.83 32.46
C ASP A 87 -8.50 -12.76 31.51
N GLU A 88 -9.12 -11.58 31.54
CA GLU A 88 -8.59 -10.33 31.00
C GLU A 88 -7.39 -9.82 31.82
N PRO A 89 -6.20 -9.67 31.22
CA PRO A 89 -5.34 -8.55 31.55
C PRO A 89 -5.85 -7.28 30.83
N ALA A 90 -5.68 -6.15 31.49
CA ALA A 90 -6.25 -4.84 31.12
C ALA A 90 -6.13 -4.51 29.62
N ALA A 91 -7.25 -4.02 29.07
CA ALA A 91 -7.40 -3.55 27.70
C ALA A 91 -6.23 -2.67 27.25
N SER A 92 -5.48 -3.16 26.26
CA SER A 92 -4.81 -2.25 25.36
C SER A 92 -5.88 -1.69 24.42
N GLU A 93 -5.94 -0.38 24.27
CA GLU A 93 -6.95 0.31 23.45
C GLU A 93 -6.70 0.12 21.93
N HIS A 94 -5.78 -0.77 21.51
CA HIS A 94 -5.23 -0.77 20.17
C HIS A 94 -4.98 -2.18 19.60
N TYR A 95 -5.94 -2.71 18.84
CA TYR A 95 -5.96 -4.10 18.34
C TYR A 95 -4.66 -4.53 17.62
N GLY A 96 -4.12 -3.69 16.75
CA GLY A 96 -2.91 -4.04 16.00
C GLY A 96 -1.66 -4.11 16.87
N ASP A 97 -1.59 -3.38 17.99
CA ASP A 97 -0.47 -3.46 18.93
C ASP A 97 -0.50 -4.76 19.74
N ASP A 98 -1.69 -5.18 20.18
CA ASP A 98 -1.87 -6.46 20.85
C ASP A 98 -1.49 -7.63 19.93
N LEU A 99 -1.87 -7.55 18.66
CA LEU A 99 -1.51 -8.57 17.69
C LEU A 99 0.01 -8.56 17.42
N ALA A 100 0.63 -7.38 17.30
CA ALA A 100 2.08 -7.27 17.15
C ALA A 100 2.84 -7.85 18.36
N GLN A 101 2.35 -7.63 19.58
CA GLN A 101 2.94 -8.22 20.79
C GLN A 101 2.83 -9.75 20.79
N LYS A 102 1.68 -10.30 20.39
CA LYS A 102 1.49 -11.76 20.26
C LYS A 102 2.46 -12.36 19.25
N ILE A 103 2.61 -11.74 18.07
CA ILE A 103 3.55 -12.18 17.04
C ILE A 103 5.00 -12.15 17.58
N ARG A 104 5.40 -11.08 18.28
CA ARG A 104 6.76 -10.98 18.88
C ARG A 104 7.01 -12.03 19.97
N ALA A 105 5.98 -12.50 20.66
CA ALA A 105 6.09 -13.54 21.68
C ALA A 105 6.16 -14.95 21.08
N GLU A 106 5.49 -15.17 19.95
CA GLU A 106 5.41 -16.47 19.27
C GLU A 106 6.63 -16.75 18.39
N TYR A 107 7.12 -15.74 17.67
CA TYR A 107 8.19 -15.90 16.69
C TYR A 107 9.53 -15.34 17.20
N SER A 108 10.58 -16.13 17.04
CA SER A 108 11.95 -15.73 17.42
C SER A 108 12.79 -15.23 16.23
N THR A 109 12.33 -15.46 15.00
CA THR A 109 13.04 -15.02 13.79
C THR A 109 12.09 -14.48 12.71
N ALA A 110 12.56 -13.49 11.94
CA ALA A 110 11.75 -12.83 10.90
C ALA A 110 11.50 -13.70 9.64
N ALA A 111 12.25 -14.80 9.47
CA ALA A 111 12.11 -15.68 8.30
C ALA A 111 10.82 -16.52 8.33
N GLU A 112 10.22 -16.66 9.51
CA GLU A 112 9.02 -17.46 9.76
C GLU A 112 7.73 -16.65 9.58
N LEU A 113 7.86 -15.32 9.42
CA LEU A 113 6.73 -14.41 9.35
C LEU A 113 6.13 -14.32 7.94
N THR A 114 4.81 -14.41 7.88
CA THR A 114 4.00 -14.04 6.72
C THR A 114 4.09 -12.54 6.43
N ASP A 115 3.70 -12.12 5.23
CA ASP A 115 3.69 -10.69 4.87
C ASP A 115 2.66 -9.90 5.68
N PHE A 116 1.55 -10.53 6.07
CA PHE A 116 0.59 -9.95 7.02
C PHE A 116 1.24 -9.72 8.38
N GLU A 117 1.93 -10.71 8.95
CA GLU A 117 2.58 -10.55 10.25
C GLU A 117 3.68 -9.49 10.22
N LYS A 118 4.47 -9.42 9.14
CA LYS A 118 5.44 -8.34 8.94
C LYS A 118 4.75 -6.97 8.89
N PHE A 119 3.62 -6.88 8.19
CA PHE A 119 2.82 -5.66 8.15
C PHE A 119 2.33 -5.27 9.55
N VAL A 120 1.78 -6.22 10.32
CA VAL A 120 1.33 -5.99 11.70
C VAL A 120 2.48 -5.54 12.59
N LEU A 121 3.66 -6.14 12.48
CA LEU A 121 4.82 -5.72 13.28
C LEU A 121 5.30 -4.30 12.95
N ASN A 122 5.17 -3.87 11.70
CA ASN A 122 5.65 -2.58 11.22
C ASN A 122 4.62 -1.46 11.31
N HIS A 123 3.32 -1.78 11.20
CA HIS A 123 2.22 -0.80 11.08
C HIS A 123 1.03 -1.08 12.01
N GLY A 124 1.05 -2.19 12.77
CA GLY A 124 -0.05 -2.57 13.67
C GLY A 124 -0.41 -1.49 14.68
N TYR A 125 0.57 -0.69 15.12
CA TYR A 125 0.40 0.46 16.01
C TYR A 125 -0.41 1.62 15.41
N GLU A 126 -0.78 1.56 14.14
CA GLU A 126 -1.62 2.57 13.48
C GLU A 126 -3.11 2.21 13.42
N HIS A 127 -3.46 0.97 13.76
CA HIS A 127 -4.80 0.39 13.65
C HIS A 127 -5.41 -0.04 14.98
N GLU A 128 -6.31 0.79 15.52
CA GLU A 128 -7.05 0.53 16.75
C GLU A 128 -8.00 -0.67 16.64
N THR A 129 -8.55 -0.91 15.44
CA THR A 129 -9.55 -1.96 15.18
C THR A 129 -9.03 -2.99 14.19
N LYS A 130 -9.64 -4.19 14.23
CA LYS A 130 -9.36 -5.26 13.28
C LYS A 130 -9.69 -4.85 11.85
N GLU A 131 -10.79 -4.13 11.66
CA GLU A 131 -11.26 -3.65 10.36
C GLU A 131 -10.28 -2.64 9.77
N SER A 132 -9.79 -1.69 10.59
CA SER A 132 -8.77 -0.73 10.18
C SER A 132 -7.47 -1.42 9.78
N LEU A 133 -7.04 -2.42 10.56
CA LEU A 133 -5.83 -3.21 10.29
C LEU A 133 -5.93 -3.97 8.97
N GLN A 134 -7.08 -4.64 8.74
CA GLN A 134 -7.33 -5.36 7.49
C GLN A 134 -7.32 -4.40 6.30
N ALA A 135 -8.00 -3.25 6.41
CA ALA A 135 -8.03 -2.26 5.34
C ALA A 135 -6.63 -1.68 5.04
N GLY A 136 -5.81 -1.46 6.07
CA GLY A 136 -4.40 -1.06 5.90
C GLY A 136 -3.59 -2.13 5.17
N TYR A 137 -3.72 -3.39 5.58
CA TYR A 137 -3.04 -4.50 4.93
C TYR A 137 -3.49 -4.68 3.47
N ASP A 138 -4.78 -4.56 3.17
CA ASP A 138 -5.31 -4.68 1.82
C ASP A 138 -4.69 -3.63 0.88
N ARG A 139 -4.52 -2.39 1.36
CA ARG A 139 -3.83 -1.33 0.60
C ARG A 139 -2.35 -1.64 0.40
N TYR A 140 -1.65 -2.04 1.46
CA TYR A 140 -0.25 -2.46 1.39
C TYR A 140 -0.06 -3.60 0.39
N TRP A 141 -0.91 -4.62 0.46
CA TRP A 141 -0.88 -5.78 -0.41
C TRP A 141 -1.12 -5.39 -1.87
N LYS A 142 -2.16 -4.57 -2.16
CA LYS A 142 -2.45 -4.07 -3.51
C LYS A 142 -1.23 -3.37 -4.11
N ALA A 143 -0.64 -2.44 -3.35
CA ALA A 143 0.51 -1.68 -3.77
C ALA A 143 1.73 -2.57 -4.08
N GLY A 144 2.00 -3.56 -3.22
CA GLY A 144 3.04 -4.57 -3.42
C GLY A 144 2.83 -5.46 -4.65
N HIS A 145 1.58 -5.69 -5.05
CA HIS A 145 1.21 -6.49 -6.22
C HIS A 145 1.02 -5.66 -7.50
N GLY A 146 1.45 -4.40 -7.51
CA GLY A 146 1.39 -3.53 -8.68
C GLY A 146 -0.01 -2.99 -8.99
N ILE A 147 -0.96 -3.15 -8.07
CA ILE A 147 -2.32 -2.63 -8.17
C ILE A 147 -2.31 -1.21 -7.58
N LEU A 148 -2.62 -0.23 -8.42
CA LEU A 148 -2.70 1.16 -8.01
C LEU A 148 -3.86 1.36 -7.04
N LEU A 149 -3.60 2.00 -5.90
CA LEU A 149 -4.65 2.41 -4.97
C LEU A 149 -5.61 3.37 -5.66
N THR A 150 -6.90 3.27 -5.37
CA THR A 150 -7.89 4.28 -5.73
C THR A 150 -7.66 5.58 -4.94
N LEU A 151 -8.29 6.68 -5.36
CA LEU A 151 -8.21 7.95 -4.62
C LEU A 151 -8.67 7.79 -3.16
N GLU A 152 -9.78 7.10 -2.94
CA GLU A 152 -10.32 6.86 -1.59
C GLU A 152 -9.33 6.09 -0.71
N GLU A 153 -8.73 5.02 -1.25
CA GLU A 153 -7.72 4.24 -0.54
C GLU A 153 -6.46 5.05 -0.26
N PHE A 154 -6.01 5.86 -1.24
CA PHE A 154 -4.85 6.74 -1.07
C PHE A 154 -5.09 7.79 0.03
N LEU A 155 -6.27 8.42 0.04
CA LEU A 155 -6.63 9.41 1.07
C LEU A 155 -6.78 8.76 2.45
N ALA A 156 -7.38 7.58 2.52
CA ALA A 156 -7.49 6.81 3.76
C ALA A 156 -6.11 6.47 4.33
N GLU A 157 -5.18 5.99 3.50
CA GLU A 157 -3.80 5.71 3.88
C GLU A 157 -3.06 6.98 4.33
N ALA A 158 -3.25 8.08 3.61
CA ALA A 158 -2.67 9.39 3.94
C ALA A 158 -3.25 10.02 5.21
N LYS A 159 -4.36 9.47 5.75
CA LYS A 159 -5.17 10.06 6.82
C LYS A 159 -5.65 11.47 6.43
N LYS A 160 -6.17 11.60 5.21
CA LYS A 160 -6.69 12.83 4.60
C LYS A 160 -8.12 12.65 4.11
N ASP A 161 -8.81 13.77 3.94
CA ASP A 161 -10.15 13.83 3.35
C ASP A 161 -10.11 14.44 1.93
N ALA A 162 -11.25 14.37 1.24
CA ALA A 162 -11.39 14.83 -0.14
C ALA A 162 -11.29 16.36 -0.33
N THR A 163 -11.21 17.15 0.73
CA THR A 163 -10.94 18.59 0.67
C THR A 163 -9.45 18.92 0.75
N SER A 164 -8.61 17.92 1.03
CA SER A 164 -7.16 18.09 1.12
C SER A 164 -6.52 18.25 -0.27
N PRO A 165 -5.45 19.06 -0.40
CA PRO A 165 -4.57 19.07 -1.59
C PRO A 165 -3.91 17.71 -1.92
N ALA A 166 -4.06 16.71 -1.04
CA ALA A 166 -3.68 15.33 -1.32
C ALA A 166 -4.42 14.75 -2.53
N VAL A 167 -5.60 15.27 -2.87
CA VAL A 167 -6.34 14.91 -4.10
C VAL A 167 -5.51 15.28 -5.33
N ASP A 168 -5.09 16.54 -5.44
CA ASP A 168 -4.26 17.02 -6.57
C ASP A 168 -2.92 16.28 -6.61
N THR A 169 -2.34 16.01 -5.43
CA THR A 169 -1.10 15.23 -5.30
C THR A 169 -1.28 13.83 -5.89
N TYR A 170 -2.36 13.15 -5.55
CA TYR A 170 -2.68 11.84 -6.09
C TYR A 170 -2.85 11.87 -7.61
N GLU A 171 -3.54 12.86 -8.16
CA GLU A 171 -3.71 12.99 -9.61
C GLU A 171 -2.37 13.10 -10.36
N VAL A 172 -1.43 13.90 -9.82
CA VAL A 172 -0.09 14.02 -10.40
C VAL A 172 0.67 12.69 -10.31
N LEU A 173 0.59 11.99 -9.16
CA LEU A 173 1.22 10.68 -8.97
C LEU A 173 0.66 9.62 -9.93
N VAL A 174 -0.65 9.61 -10.17
CA VAL A 174 -1.30 8.74 -11.17
C VAL A 174 -0.78 9.05 -12.57
N GLY A 175 -0.59 10.32 -12.92
CA GLY A 175 0.05 10.73 -14.17
C GLY A 175 1.45 10.13 -14.32
N LEU A 176 2.29 10.28 -13.29
CA LEU A 176 3.64 9.72 -13.25
C LEU A 176 3.67 8.19 -13.32
N TYR A 177 2.71 7.52 -12.67
CA TYR A 177 2.52 6.06 -12.76
C TYR A 177 2.16 5.62 -14.19
N ASN A 178 1.24 6.33 -14.84
CA ASN A 178 0.84 6.04 -16.22
C ASN A 178 2.00 6.23 -17.20
N GLU A 179 2.87 7.21 -16.93
CA GLU A 179 4.14 7.43 -17.66
C GLU A 179 5.25 6.44 -17.30
N LYS A 180 5.01 5.48 -16.40
CA LYS A 180 5.99 4.48 -15.92
C LYS A 180 7.20 5.09 -15.19
N LYS A 181 7.00 6.27 -14.61
CA LYS A 181 7.98 6.94 -13.75
C LYS A 181 7.87 6.51 -12.28
N LEU A 182 6.71 5.96 -11.91
CA LEU A 182 6.42 5.38 -10.62
C LEU A 182 5.75 4.02 -10.79
N THR A 183 5.95 3.15 -9.82
CA THR A 183 5.21 1.91 -9.58
C THR A 183 4.03 2.17 -8.65
N ALA A 184 3.09 1.22 -8.55
CA ALA A 184 1.98 1.33 -7.60
C ALA A 184 2.45 1.38 -6.15
N SER A 185 3.51 0.62 -5.82
CA SER A 185 4.14 0.64 -4.50
C SER A 185 4.72 2.02 -4.18
N GLU A 186 5.43 2.64 -5.12
CA GLU A 186 5.97 3.98 -4.90
C GLU A 186 4.85 5.02 -4.75
N VAL A 187 3.74 4.94 -5.50
CA VAL A 187 2.58 5.83 -5.28
C VAL A 187 2.01 5.65 -3.86
N ALA A 188 1.86 4.42 -3.38
CA ALA A 188 1.36 4.17 -2.02
C ALA A 188 2.28 4.74 -0.93
N GLN A 189 3.60 4.75 -1.15
CA GLN A 189 4.55 5.34 -0.21
C GLN A 189 4.32 6.84 0.01
N TYR A 190 3.89 7.59 -1.01
CA TYR A 190 3.55 9.01 -0.83
C TYR A 190 2.40 9.21 0.16
N ALA A 191 1.42 8.30 0.19
CA ALA A 191 0.36 8.33 1.20
C ALA A 191 0.89 7.91 2.58
N ALA A 192 1.55 6.76 2.66
CA ALA A 192 2.02 6.18 3.93
C ALA A 192 3.00 7.12 4.67
N TYR A 193 3.95 7.71 3.95
CA TYR A 193 4.94 8.63 4.51
C TYR A 193 4.53 10.11 4.43
N ARG A 194 3.35 10.39 3.88
CA ARG A 194 2.77 11.75 3.76
C ARG A 194 3.65 12.72 2.99
N TRP A 195 4.35 12.22 1.98
CA TRP A 195 5.24 13.00 1.13
C TRP A 195 4.46 13.90 0.19
N CYS A 196 4.87 15.18 0.11
CA CYS A 196 4.35 16.17 -0.84
C CYS A 196 2.81 16.36 -0.85
N LEU A 197 2.06 15.84 0.13
CA LEU A 197 0.58 15.83 0.13
C LEU A 197 -0.06 17.21 0.08
N MET A 198 0.68 18.26 0.44
CA MET A 198 0.20 19.64 0.46
C MET A 198 0.82 20.50 -0.65
N THR A 199 1.69 19.91 -1.47
CA THR A 199 2.53 20.63 -2.43
C THR A 199 2.61 19.83 -3.73
N PRO A 200 1.51 19.65 -4.47
CA PRO A 200 1.48 18.83 -5.69
C PRO A 200 2.48 19.30 -6.75
N GLU A 201 2.79 20.60 -6.81
CA GLU A 201 3.80 21.15 -7.71
C GLU A 201 5.24 20.70 -7.38
N ALA A 202 5.45 20.14 -6.18
CA ALA A 202 6.74 19.56 -5.80
C ALA A 202 7.02 18.24 -6.53
N LEU A 203 6.00 17.54 -7.04
CA LEU A 203 6.11 16.22 -7.68
C LEU A 203 6.72 16.31 -9.09
N VAL A 204 8.00 16.65 -9.14
CA VAL A 204 8.81 16.67 -10.35
C VAL A 204 9.64 15.39 -10.48
N ALA A 205 9.84 14.93 -11.71
CA ALA A 205 10.55 13.69 -12.01
C ALA A 205 11.74 13.94 -12.94
N TYR A 206 12.88 13.32 -12.63
CA TYR A 206 14.07 13.34 -13.48
C TYR A 206 14.58 11.93 -13.77
N LYS A 207 15.05 11.71 -15.00
CA LYS A 207 15.71 10.45 -15.38
C LYS A 207 17.18 10.52 -15.00
N THR A 208 17.64 9.58 -14.19
CA THR A 208 19.02 9.56 -13.68
C THR A 208 19.89 8.44 -14.25
N ASP A 209 21.19 8.43 -13.95
CA ASP A 209 22.11 7.38 -14.34
C ASP A 209 21.76 5.99 -13.77
N GLY A 210 21.59 5.02 -14.67
CA GLY A 210 21.09 3.67 -14.42
C GLY A 210 19.99 3.28 -15.41
N PRO A 211 19.78 1.99 -15.71
CA PRO A 211 18.70 1.58 -16.61
C PRO A 211 17.33 1.97 -16.04
N GLU A 212 16.60 2.83 -16.76
CA GLU A 212 15.19 3.19 -16.54
C GLU A 212 14.84 3.81 -15.17
N ARG A 213 15.81 4.32 -14.40
CA ARG A 213 15.52 4.89 -13.08
C ARG A 213 15.04 6.34 -13.17
N TRP A 214 13.74 6.52 -12.95
CA TRP A 214 13.14 7.81 -12.65
C TRP A 214 13.26 8.07 -11.16
N ARG A 215 13.53 9.33 -10.80
CA ARG A 215 13.46 9.81 -9.41
C ARG A 215 12.40 10.89 -9.35
N VAL A 216 11.47 10.74 -8.41
CA VAL A 216 10.38 11.69 -8.17
C VAL A 216 10.55 12.30 -6.79
N ASN A 217 10.34 13.60 -6.68
CA ASN A 217 10.53 14.34 -5.45
C ASN A 217 9.52 13.94 -4.36
N ASN A 218 10.04 13.55 -3.19
CA ASN A 218 9.29 13.26 -1.98
C ASN A 218 9.37 14.37 -0.91
N CYS A 219 10.10 15.46 -1.14
CA CYS A 219 10.27 16.59 -0.23
C CYS A 219 9.38 17.78 -0.64
N GLY A 220 8.51 18.20 0.29
CA GLY A 220 7.59 19.32 0.06
C GLY A 220 8.13 20.69 0.50
N GLU A 221 9.20 20.72 1.29
CA GLU A 221 9.73 21.95 1.89
C GLU A 221 10.64 22.71 0.90
N LYS A 222 10.31 23.97 0.63
CA LYS A 222 11.00 24.79 -0.36
C LYS A 222 12.07 25.63 0.33
N ILE A 223 13.26 25.66 -0.25
CA ILE A 223 14.32 26.58 0.18
C ILE A 223 14.65 27.59 -0.91
N SER A 224 15.43 28.61 -0.55
CA SER A 224 15.91 29.59 -1.53
C SER A 224 16.99 28.98 -2.44
N VAL A 225 17.15 29.54 -3.65
CA VAL A 225 18.22 29.15 -4.58
C VAL A 225 19.61 29.37 -3.98
N ASP A 226 19.81 30.45 -3.23
CA ASP A 226 21.10 30.73 -2.61
C ASP A 226 21.42 29.75 -1.49
N GLU A 227 20.43 29.38 -0.68
CA GLU A 227 20.60 28.35 0.34
C GLU A 227 20.90 26.98 -0.30
N ALA A 228 20.12 26.58 -1.31
CA ALA A 228 20.33 25.31 -2.01
C ALA A 228 21.74 25.20 -2.59
N ARG A 229 22.25 26.31 -3.15
CA ARG A 229 23.62 26.39 -3.66
C ARG A 229 24.64 26.17 -2.55
N VAL A 230 24.48 26.80 -1.38
CA VAL A 230 25.37 26.60 -0.23
C VAL A 230 25.36 25.13 0.21
N ARG A 231 24.18 24.54 0.41
CA ARG A 231 24.03 23.13 0.84
C ARG A 231 24.72 22.15 -0.11
N VAL A 232 24.50 22.31 -1.42
CA VAL A 232 25.12 21.45 -2.45
C VAL A 232 26.65 21.54 -2.39
N CYS A 233 27.19 22.74 -2.19
CA CYS A 233 28.63 22.95 -2.15
C CYS A 233 29.25 22.39 -0.86
N GLU A 234 28.57 22.55 0.28
CA GLU A 234 29.02 22.02 1.57
C GLU A 234 29.04 20.49 1.59
N GLU A 235 28.00 19.84 1.06
CA GLU A 235 27.90 18.37 1.08
C GLU A 235 28.85 17.70 0.07
N TRP A 236 28.88 18.20 -1.17
CA TRP A 236 29.53 17.50 -2.29
C TRP A 236 30.83 18.16 -2.76
N GLY A 237 31.24 19.28 -2.14
CA GLY A 237 32.49 19.96 -2.46
C GLY A 237 32.51 20.66 -3.82
N PHE A 238 31.34 20.98 -4.39
CA PHE A 238 31.27 21.76 -5.63
C PHE A 238 31.72 23.21 -5.42
N GLU A 239 32.33 23.78 -6.45
CA GLU A 239 32.66 25.21 -6.45
C GLU A 239 31.39 26.04 -6.67
N ALA A 240 31.02 26.84 -5.67
CA ALA A 240 29.77 27.61 -5.67
C ALA A 240 29.59 28.51 -6.90
N SER A 241 30.67 29.06 -7.44
CA SER A 241 30.65 29.92 -8.65
C SER A 241 30.17 29.17 -9.91
N ARG A 242 30.21 27.84 -9.90
CA ARG A 242 29.89 26.95 -11.03
C ARG A 242 28.56 26.22 -10.88
N VAL A 243 27.93 26.31 -9.70
CA VAL A 243 26.64 25.67 -9.40
C VAL A 243 25.51 26.60 -9.79
N LYS A 244 24.62 26.11 -10.66
CA LYS A 244 23.37 26.78 -11.04
C LYS A 244 22.19 25.90 -10.65
N ILE A 245 21.40 26.32 -9.68
CA ILE A 245 20.15 25.63 -9.31
C ILE A 245 19.14 25.75 -10.46
N ILE A 246 18.44 24.66 -10.74
CA ILE A 246 17.43 24.55 -11.80
C ILE A 246 16.09 24.22 -11.16
N GLY A 247 15.06 25.01 -11.48
CA GLY A 247 13.73 24.84 -10.89
C GLY A 247 13.69 25.25 -9.41
N THR A 248 12.67 24.75 -8.70
CA THR A 248 12.50 24.96 -7.26
C THR A 248 13.32 23.92 -6.49
N PRO A 249 14.24 24.32 -5.61
CA PRO A 249 14.95 23.38 -4.75
C PRO A 249 14.11 23.01 -3.52
N PHE A 250 14.10 21.71 -3.19
CA PHE A 250 13.43 21.19 -2.01
C PHE A 250 14.44 20.61 -1.02
N TYR A 251 14.31 20.98 0.25
CA TYR A 251 15.22 20.58 1.31
C TYR A 251 14.57 20.83 2.67
N ASP A 252 14.41 19.78 3.46
CA ASP A 252 14.03 19.87 4.88
C ASP A 252 15.24 19.53 5.77
N SER A 253 16.00 18.50 5.39
CA SER A 253 17.17 17.99 6.10
C SER A 253 18.15 17.25 5.16
N THR A 254 19.26 16.72 5.70
CA THR A 254 20.27 15.98 4.92
C THR A 254 19.79 14.65 4.33
N ASP A 255 18.72 14.12 4.89
CA ASP A 255 18.03 12.88 4.51
C ASP A 255 16.70 13.15 3.79
N TRP A 256 16.35 14.43 3.54
CA TRP A 256 15.12 14.78 2.83
C TRP A 256 15.31 16.01 1.93
N GLN A 257 15.74 15.76 0.69
CA GLN A 257 16.03 16.78 -0.29
C GLN A 257 15.75 16.31 -1.71
N PHE A 258 15.52 17.29 -2.60
CA PHE A 258 15.44 17.07 -4.04
C PHE A 258 15.85 18.34 -4.78
N ILE A 259 17.15 18.43 -5.10
CA ILE A 259 17.76 19.63 -5.67
C ILE A 259 18.38 19.31 -7.03
N ARG A 260 17.78 19.86 -8.09
CA ARG A 260 18.33 19.81 -9.45
C ARG A 260 19.27 21.00 -9.67
N PHE A 261 20.48 20.73 -10.13
CA PHE A 261 21.45 21.79 -10.45
C PHE A 261 22.42 21.40 -11.57
N ASP A 262 22.88 22.38 -12.32
CA ASP A 262 23.96 22.18 -13.29
C ASP A 262 25.28 22.66 -12.69
N CYS A 263 26.35 21.89 -12.94
CA CYS A 263 27.70 22.26 -12.55
C CYS A 263 28.69 21.75 -13.60
N ALA A 264 29.59 22.63 -14.05
CA ALA A 264 30.66 22.29 -14.98
C ALA A 264 30.20 21.66 -16.32
N GLY A 265 29.01 22.02 -16.82
CA GLY A 265 28.43 21.44 -18.04
C GLY A 265 27.78 20.07 -17.83
N MET A 266 27.67 19.62 -16.59
CA MET A 266 26.98 18.39 -16.20
C MET A 266 25.71 18.72 -15.43
N ALA A 267 24.70 17.88 -15.65
CA ALA A 267 23.40 17.93 -15.02
C ALA A 267 23.35 16.97 -13.83
N TRP A 268 23.04 17.48 -12.64
CA TRP A 268 22.99 16.72 -11.39
C TRP A 268 21.64 16.83 -10.68
N LEU A 269 21.27 15.78 -9.97
CA LEU A 269 20.16 15.74 -9.02
C LEU A 269 20.69 15.20 -7.69
N TRP A 270 20.53 15.98 -6.63
CA TRP A 270 20.77 15.54 -5.26
C TRP A 270 19.44 15.12 -4.63
N THR A 271 19.37 13.87 -4.16
CA THR A 271 18.26 13.34 -3.37
C THR A 271 18.77 12.79 -2.04
N ASP A 272 17.84 12.38 -1.17
CA ASP A 272 18.06 11.59 0.03
C ASP A 272 18.97 10.36 -0.17
N GLU A 273 18.83 9.65 -1.29
CA GLU A 273 19.68 8.49 -1.63
C GLU A 273 21.09 8.85 -2.13
N GLY A 274 21.34 10.12 -2.49
CA GLY A 274 22.66 10.59 -2.93
C GLY A 274 22.64 11.51 -4.15
N LEU A 275 23.76 11.58 -4.85
CA LEU A 275 23.97 12.46 -6.00
C LEU A 275 24.00 11.69 -7.32
N TYR A 276 23.16 12.09 -8.26
CA TYR A 276 22.97 11.40 -9.53
C TYR A 276 23.16 12.33 -10.73
N LYS A 277 23.63 11.77 -11.85
CA LYS A 277 23.62 12.50 -13.12
C LYS A 277 22.22 12.45 -13.71
N VAL A 278 21.76 13.56 -14.26
CA VAL A 278 20.47 13.65 -14.94
C VAL A 278 20.68 13.60 -16.45
N PHE A 279 19.90 12.77 -17.13
CA PHE A 279 19.81 12.79 -18.58
C PHE A 279 18.75 13.78 -19.02
N VAL A 280 19.18 14.80 -19.76
CA VAL A 280 18.36 15.89 -20.28
C VAL A 280 18.08 15.66 -21.75
#